data_AF-A0A9Q3USH5-F1
#
_entry.id   AF-A0A9Q3USH5-F1
#
_cell.length_a   1.000
_cell.length_b   1.000
_cell.length_c   1.000
_cell.angle_alpha   90.00
_cell.angle_beta   90.00
_cell.angle_gamma   90.00
#
_symmetry.space_group_name_H-M   'P 1'
#
loop_
_entity.id
_entity.type
_entity.pdbx_description
1 polymer ?
#
loop_
_entity_poly.entity_id
_entity_poly.type
_entity_poly.pdbx_seq_one_letter_code
_entity_poly.pdbx_strand_id
1 'polypeptide(L)' 'MFGVSTPEMTAAAGKAECLGSLALANLSAKKSVELIRKTKKLTNQPFALNIFVNHIPELTDELKHQYFRKINLGLP' A
#
# COMPACT_ATOMS: atom_id res chain seq x y z
N MET A 1 0.42 0.99 -6.65
CA MET A 1 1.82 0.69 -6.25
C MET A 1 2.21 1.62 -5.10
N PHE A 2 2.50 1.09 -3.91
CA PHE A 2 2.86 1.94 -2.77
C PHE A 2 4.13 2.75 -3.06
N GLY A 3 4.08 4.05 -2.80
CA GLY A 3 5.16 4.99 -3.13
C GLY A 3 5.15 5.54 -4.58
N VAL A 4 4.26 5.05 -5.45
CA VAL A 4 4.20 5.50 -6.86
C VAL A 4 2.79 5.96 -7.26
N SER A 5 1.75 5.16 -7.00
CA SER A 5 0.39 5.47 -7.46
C SER A 5 -0.22 6.64 -6.68
N THR A 6 -0.77 7.61 -7.42
CA THR A 6 -1.46 8.78 -6.86
C THR A 6 -2.98 8.73 -7.08
N PRO A 7 -3.77 9.55 -6.35
CA PRO A 7 -5.19 9.78 -6.64
C PRO A 7 -5.46 10.20 -8.10
N GLU A 8 -4.62 11.06 -8.65
CA GLU A 8 -4.73 11.58 -10.02
C GLU A 8 -4.49 10.46 -11.05
N MET A 9 -3.49 9.60 -10.84
CA MET A 9 -3.25 8.41 -11.67
C MET A 9 -4.43 7.43 -11.59
N THR A 10 -4.97 7.21 -10.39
CA THR A 10 -6.14 6.34 -10.17
C THR A 10 -7.36 6.84 -10.94
N ALA A 11 -7.63 8.15 -10.87
CA ALA A 11 -8.75 8.76 -11.59
C ALA A 11 -8.53 8.77 -13.12
N ALA A 12 -7.31 9.01 -13.57
CA ALA A 12 -6.97 9.00 -15.00
C ALA A 12 -7.14 7.61 -15.63
N ALA A 13 -6.80 6.54 -14.89
CA ALA A 13 -7.02 5.17 -15.35
C ALA A 13 -8.50 4.90 -15.64
N GLY A 14 -9.41 5.35 -14.77
CA GLY A 14 -10.85 5.25 -15.01
C GLY A 14 -11.30 6.00 -16.28
N LYS A 15 -10.80 7.22 -16.49
CA LYS A 15 -11.08 7.97 -17.72
C LYS A 15 -10.61 7.27 -18.99
N ALA A 16 -9.60 6.41 -18.89
CA ALA A 16 -9.10 5.55 -19.95
C ALA A 16 -9.76 4.15 -19.96
N GLU A 17 -10.95 4.01 -19.37
CA GLU A 17 -11.74 2.76 -19.32
C GLU A 17 -11.03 1.59 -18.63
N CYS A 18 -10.08 1.89 -17.74
CA CYS A 18 -9.34 0.92 -16.93
C CYS A 18 -9.73 1.03 -15.44
N LEU A 19 -9.48 -0.02 -14.66
CA LEU A 19 -9.67 0.03 -13.20
C LEU A 19 -8.43 0.62 -12.50
N GLY A 20 -8.53 1.87 -12.05
CA GLY A 20 -7.49 2.49 -11.23
C GLY A 20 -7.33 1.81 -9.87
N SER A 21 -6.10 1.82 -9.32
CA SER A 21 -5.80 1.24 -7.99
C SER A 21 -4.99 2.20 -7.12
N LEU A 22 -5.55 2.59 -5.98
CA LEU A 22 -4.93 3.47 -4.99
C LEU A 22 -4.18 2.65 -3.93
N ALA A 23 -2.87 2.84 -3.79
CA ALA A 23 -2.08 2.15 -2.78
C ALA A 23 -2.18 2.80 -1.39
N LEU A 24 -2.61 2.00 -0.41
CA LEU A 24 -2.81 2.38 0.99
C LEU A 24 -1.99 1.54 1.97
N ALA A 25 -1.21 0.58 1.46
CA ALA A 25 -0.57 -0.51 2.19
C ALA A 25 0.13 -0.16 3.52
N ASN A 26 0.90 0.93 3.59
CA ASN A 26 1.64 1.33 4.80
C ASN A 26 1.15 2.67 5.37
N LEU A 27 -0.12 3.01 5.17
CA LEU A 27 -0.71 4.26 5.63
C LEU A 27 -1.59 4.03 6.86
N SER A 28 -1.63 5.03 7.75
CA SER A 28 -2.60 5.06 8.84
C SER A 28 -4.02 5.15 8.29
N ALA A 29 -5.01 4.62 9.04
CA ALA A 29 -6.41 4.70 8.66
C ALA A 29 -6.87 6.13 8.33
N LYS A 30 -6.42 7.12 9.12
CA LYS A 30 -6.71 8.55 8.88
C LYS A 30 -6.20 9.01 7.50
N LYS A 31 -4.95 8.69 7.15
CA LYS A 31 -4.37 9.09 5.88
C LYS A 31 -5.01 8.35 4.70
N SER A 32 -5.36 7.08 4.91
CA SER A 32 -6.11 6.28 3.94
C SER A 32 -7.47 6.91 3.61
N VAL A 33 -8.24 7.30 4.63
CA VAL A 33 -9.54 7.98 4.43
C VAL A 33 -9.38 9.30 3.69
N GLU A 34 -8.34 10.09 4.00
CA GLU A 34 -8.03 11.35 3.31
C GLU A 34 -7.80 11.11 1.80
N LEU A 35 -6.96 10.13 1.45
CA LEU A 35 -6.65 9.81 0.05
C LEU A 35 -7.85 9.23 -0.70
N ILE A 36 -8.66 8.39 -0.05
CA ILE A 36 -9.90 7.87 -0.63
C ILE A 36 -10.85 9.03 -0.95
N ARG A 37 -11.05 9.97 -0.02
CA ARG A 37 -11.88 11.16 -0.23
C ARG A 37 -11.32 12.05 -1.34
N LYS A 38 -10.00 12.26 -1.39
CA LYS A 38 -9.35 13.01 -2.46
C LYS A 38 -9.61 12.36 -3.82
N THR A 39 -9.45 11.04 -3.93
CA THR A 39 -9.69 10.29 -5.18
C THR A 39 -11.14 10.36 -5.61
N LYS A 40 -12.10 10.23 -4.68
CA LYS A 40 -13.55 10.38 -4.95
C LYS A 40 -13.94 11.79 -5.42
N LYS A 41 -13.15 12.83 -5.15
CA LYS A 41 -13.37 14.17 -5.72
C LYS A 41 -12.91 14.29 -7.17
N LEU A 42 -12.04 13.39 -7.63
CA LEU A 42 -11.45 13.41 -8.98
C LEU A 42 -12.20 12.50 -9.97
N THR A 43 -12.96 11.52 -9.47
CA THR A 43 -13.71 10.58 -10.30
C THR A 43 -14.94 10.05 -9.56
N ASN A 44 -16.02 9.81 -10.30
CA ASN A 44 -17.20 9.07 -9.85
C ASN A 44 -17.17 7.59 -10.26
N GLN A 45 -16.14 7.17 -11.01
CA GLN A 45 -16.00 5.79 -11.44
C GLN A 45 -15.46 4.89 -10.31
N PRO A 46 -15.76 3.57 -10.34
CA PRO A 46 -15.15 2.61 -9.43
C PRO A 46 -13.62 2.60 -9.50
N PHE A 47 -12.96 2.38 -8.37
CA PHE A 47 -11.52 2.17 -8.29
C PHE A 47 -11.19 1.21 -7.15
N ALA A 48 -10.07 0.51 -7.26
CA ALA A 48 -9.58 -0.43 -6.26
C ALA A 48 -8.74 0.25 -5.18
N LEU A 49 -8.73 -0.34 -3.98
CA LEU A 49 -7.83 0.02 -2.89
C LEU A 49 -6.87 -1.12 -2.66
N ASN A 50 -5.57 -0.84 -2.66
CA ASN A 50 -4.53 -1.82 -2.37
C ASN A 50 -4.08 -1.68 -0.90
N ILE A 51 -4.27 -2.74 -0.12
CA ILE A 51 -3.95 -2.83 1.32
C ILE A 51 -3.13 -4.11 1.53
N PHE A 52 -2.11 -4.06 2.39
CA PHE A 52 -1.38 -5.27 2.80
C PHE A 52 -2.03 -5.88 4.03
N VAL A 53 -2.25 -7.19 3.98
CA VAL A 53 -2.80 -7.99 5.07
C VAL A 53 -1.83 -9.13 5.40
N ASN A 54 -0.55 -8.76 5.53
CA ASN A 54 0.51 -9.70 5.82
C ASN A 54 0.37 -10.21 7.26
N HIS A 55 0.65 -11.50 7.47
CA HIS A 55 0.84 -12.03 8.81
C HIS A 55 2.03 -11.34 9.48
N ILE A 56 1.81 -10.77 10.66
CA ILE A 56 2.88 -10.20 11.48
C ILE A 56 3.36 -11.31 12.42
N PRO A 57 4.58 -11.85 12.24
CA PRO A 57 5.07 -12.91 13.09
C PRO A 57 5.26 -12.44 14.53
N GLU A 58 5.11 -13.36 15.47
CA GLU A 58 5.47 -13.10 16.87
C GLU A 58 6.96 -12.80 17.00
N LEU A 59 7.30 -11.92 17.93
CA LEU A 59 8.68 -11.47 18.15
C LEU A 59 9.45 -12.48 19.02
N THR A 60 9.74 -13.67 18.48
CA THR A 60 10.52 -14.71 19.18
C THR A 60 12.02 -14.43 19.14
N ASP A 61 12.77 -15.05 20.05
CA ASP A 61 14.23 -14.92 20.07
C ASP A 61 14.88 -15.60 18.86
N GLU A 62 14.29 -16.68 18.34
CA GLU A 62 14.70 -17.30 17.08
C GLU A 62 14.53 -16.34 15.90
N LEU A 63 13.42 -15.61 15.84
CA LEU A 63 13.17 -14.63 14.78
C LEU A 63 14.20 -13.49 14.84
N LYS A 64 14.52 -12.99 16.04
CA LYS A 64 15.58 -11.98 16.23
C LYS A 64 16.94 -12.53 15.77
N HIS A 65 17.29 -13.75 16.17
CA HIS A 65 18.55 -14.38 15.78
C HIS A 65 18.65 -14.57 14.26
N GLN A 66 17.57 -15.02 13.60
CA GLN A 66 17.51 -15.14 12.14
C GLN A 66 17.70 -13.77 11.46
N TYR A 67 17.07 -12.72 11.98
CA TYR A 67 17.19 -11.36 11.45
C TYR A 67 18.64 -10.83 11.55
N PHE A 68 19.27 -10.92 12.72
CA PHE A 68 20.66 -10.49 12.89
C PHE A 68 21.64 -11.33 12.08
N ARG A 69 21.39 -12.65 11.96
CA ARG A 69 22.19 -13.53 11.10
C ARG A 69 22.10 -13.11 9.63
N LYS A 70 20.91 -12.77 9.11
CA LYS A 70 20.76 -12.27 7.74
C LYS A 70 21.55 -10.98 7.50
N ILE A 71 21.44 -10.02 8.43
CA ILE A 71 22.19 -8.76 8.37
C ILE A 71 23.70 -9.03 8.32
N ASN A 72 24.20 -9.88 9.22
CA ASN A 72 25.64 -10.19 9.32
C ASN A 72 26.16 -10.96 8.09
N LEU A 73 25.29 -11.67 7.38
CA LEU A 73 25.62 -12.36 6.13
C LEU A 73 25.46 -11.47 4.89
N GLY A 74 25.07 -10.20 5.04
CA GLY A 74 24.83 -9.30 3.90
C GLY A 74 23.67 -9.74 3.00
N LEU A 75 22.77 -10.57 3.52
CA LEU A 75 21.61 -11.06 2.78
C LEU A 75 20.45 -10.07 2.93
N PRO A 76 19.67 -9.82 1.86
CA PRO A 76 18.50 -8.95 1.93
C PRO A 76 17.40 -9.48 2.88
#